data_AF-A0A6I2G644-F1
#
_entry.id   AF-A0A6I2G644-F1
#
_cell.length_a   1.000
_cell.length_b   1.000
_cell.length_c   1.000
_cell.angle_alpha   90.00
_cell.angle_beta   90.00
_cell.angle_gamma   90.00
#
_symmetry.space_group_name_H-M   'P 1'
#
loop_
_entity.id
_entity.type
_entity.pdbx_description
1 polymer ?
#
loop_
_entity_poly.entity_id
_entity_poly.type
_entity_poly.pdbx_seq_one_letter_code
_entity_poly.pdbx_strand_id
1 'polypeptide(L)'
;MFLAGKRLDVHAIAAQLGVGRASIYRWFGSRDGLLGAAIARQLERMIGYADKRSRAKGGQRLSEILDRTVQSLVENDSLRTYFDNESTAALRLITRSDGIVHPAAVAIVERLIERAQTQGYEPPIDPNTLAYALVRLWEAFLYNDAVAGFRGDVERLRQVQTALLRA
;
A
#
# COMPACT_ATOMS: atom_id res chain seq x y z
N MET A 1 14.88 -5.42 -8.06
CA MET A 1 13.46 -5.00 -8.04
C MET A 1 12.62 -6.21 -8.45
N PHE A 2 12.02 -6.92 -7.50
CA PHE A 2 11.47 -8.28 -7.68
C PHE A 2 10.02 -8.34 -8.20
N LEU A 3 9.48 -7.22 -8.67
CA LEU A 3 8.07 -7.09 -9.07
C LEU A 3 7.93 -6.92 -10.59
N ALA A 4 8.69 -7.66 -11.39
CA ALA A 4 8.61 -7.57 -12.87
C ALA A 4 7.41 -8.33 -13.45
N GLY A 5 6.27 -8.37 -12.76
CA GLY A 5 5.06 -9.09 -13.19
C GLY A 5 5.22 -10.61 -13.31
N LYS A 6 6.33 -11.19 -12.82
CA LYS A 6 6.58 -12.64 -12.78
C LYS A 6 6.36 -13.19 -11.38
N ARG A 7 5.84 -14.42 -11.32
CA ARG A 7 5.63 -15.20 -10.08
C ARG A 7 6.89 -15.16 -9.22
N LEU A 8 6.78 -14.63 -8.00
CA LEU A 8 7.92 -14.46 -7.10
C LEU A 8 8.58 -15.80 -6.75
N ASP A 9 9.88 -15.90 -7.04
CA ASP A 9 10.73 -17.05 -6.74
C ASP A 9 11.58 -16.79 -5.48
N VAL A 10 11.18 -17.41 -4.38
CA VAL A 10 11.88 -17.35 -3.08
C VAL A 10 13.32 -17.88 -3.20
N HIS A 11 13.56 -18.82 -4.11
CA HIS A 11 14.87 -19.40 -4.32
C HIS A 11 15.83 -18.41 -4.97
N ALA A 12 15.37 -17.71 -6.01
CA ALA A 12 16.12 -16.63 -6.64
C ALA A 12 16.42 -15.49 -5.65
N ILE A 13 15.47 -15.15 -4.77
CA ILE A 13 15.67 -14.14 -3.71
C ILE A 13 16.75 -14.59 -2.73
N ALA A 14 16.66 -15.82 -2.23
CA ALA A 14 17.63 -16.37 -1.29
C ALA A 14 19.05 -16.36 -1.87
N ALA A 15 19.19 -16.79 -3.14
CA ALA A 15 20.47 -16.78 -3.86
C ALA A 15 21.04 -15.36 -4.03
N GLN A 16 20.21 -14.38 -4.42
CA GLN A 16 20.64 -12.99 -4.55
C GLN A 16 21.08 -12.36 -3.23
N LEU A 17 20.45 -12.75 -2.12
CA LEU A 17 20.77 -12.25 -0.79
C LEU A 17 21.91 -13.04 -0.11
N GLY A 18 22.44 -14.09 -0.75
CA GLY A 18 23.49 -14.94 -0.18
C GLY A 18 23.04 -15.73 1.06
N VAL A 19 21.74 -15.98 1.22
CA VAL A 19 21.18 -16.70 2.37
C VAL A 19 20.49 -17.99 1.95
N GLY A 20 20.41 -18.97 2.87
CA GLY A 20 19.63 -20.18 2.65
C GLY A 20 18.11 -19.93 2.74
N ARG A 21 17.31 -20.77 2.04
CA ARG A 21 15.83 -20.72 2.10
C ARG A 21 15.27 -20.82 3.52
N ALA A 22 15.90 -21.64 4.37
CA ALA A 22 15.50 -21.79 5.77
C ALA A 22 15.57 -20.45 6.54
N SER A 23 16.53 -19.59 6.21
CA SER A 23 16.65 -18.25 6.81
C SER A 23 15.51 -17.34 6.38
N ILE A 24 15.12 -17.38 5.10
CA ILE A 24 13.97 -16.63 4.58
C ILE A 24 12.68 -17.10 5.26
N TYR A 25 12.42 -18.40 5.32
CA TYR A 25 11.22 -18.92 6.00
C TYR A 25 11.23 -18.66 7.51
N ARG A 26 12.40 -18.65 8.16
CA ARG A 26 12.51 -18.25 9.57
C ARG A 26 12.13 -16.79 9.80
N TRP A 27 12.49 -15.89 8.88
CA TRP A 27 12.18 -14.46 9.00
C TRP A 27 10.73 -14.13 8.62
N PHE A 28 10.20 -14.77 7.59
CA PHE A 28 8.92 -14.38 6.99
C PHE A 28 7.81 -15.43 7.15
N GLY A 29 8.11 -16.60 7.72
CA GLY A 29 7.18 -17.70 7.98
C GLY A 29 6.74 -18.46 6.72
N SER A 30 6.41 -17.75 5.64
CA SER A 30 5.88 -18.32 4.41
C SER A 30 6.26 -17.47 3.19
N ARG A 31 5.96 -18.00 1.99
CA ARG A 31 6.07 -17.21 0.75
C ARG A 31 5.18 -15.98 0.79
N ASP A 32 3.96 -16.14 1.30
CA ASP A 32 2.98 -15.06 1.43
C ASP A 32 3.44 -14.02 2.45
N GLY A 33 4.14 -14.42 3.51
CA GLY A 33 4.76 -13.48 4.44
C GLY A 33 5.91 -12.69 3.84
N LEU A 34 6.74 -13.32 3.01
CA LEU A 34 7.77 -12.62 2.26
C LEU A 34 7.16 -11.61 1.27
N LEU A 35 6.15 -12.05 0.52
CA LEU A 35 5.42 -11.19 -0.41
C LEU A 35 4.75 -10.01 0.29
N GLY A 36 4.05 -10.29 1.38
CA GLY A 36 3.36 -9.28 2.16
C GLY A 36 4.32 -8.22 2.70
N ALA A 37 5.45 -8.64 3.26
CA ALA A 37 6.49 -7.73 3.73
C ALA A 37 7.11 -6.91 2.58
N ALA A 38 7.32 -7.53 1.41
CA ALA A 38 7.84 -6.82 0.23
C ALA A 38 6.87 -5.76 -0.30
N ILE A 39 5.57 -6.07 -0.35
CA ILE A 39 4.50 -5.15 -0.78
C ILE A 39 4.38 -4.00 0.22
N ALA A 40 4.31 -4.29 1.52
CA ALA A 40 4.27 -3.27 2.57
C ALA A 40 5.48 -2.33 2.50
N ARG A 41 6.68 -2.89 2.33
CA ARG A 41 7.90 -2.10 2.14
C ARG A 41 7.85 -1.23 0.88
N GLN A 42 7.24 -1.72 -0.20
CA GLN A 42 7.06 -0.92 -1.41
C GLN A 42 6.12 0.27 -1.16
N LEU A 43 5.03 0.07 -0.42
CA LEU A 43 4.13 1.14 -0.01
C LEU A 43 4.85 2.19 0.85
N GLU A 44 5.63 1.77 1.85
CA GLU A 44 6.47 2.68 2.65
C GLU A 44 7.39 3.54 1.79
N ARG A 45 8.02 2.94 0.76
CA ARG A 45 8.89 3.68 -0.16
C ARG A 45 8.11 4.70 -0.97
N MET A 46 6.95 4.35 -1.53
CA MET A 46 6.12 5.27 -2.31
C MET A 46 5.69 6.47 -1.46
N ILE A 47 5.23 6.21 -0.24
CA ILE A 47 4.88 7.25 0.74
C ILE A 47 6.10 8.12 1.08
N GLY A 48 7.26 7.52 1.34
CA GLY A 48 8.49 8.27 1.63
C GLY A 48 8.95 9.14 0.44
N TYR A 49 8.73 8.69 -0.79
CA TYR A 49 9.01 9.49 -1.99
C TYR A 49 8.02 10.63 -2.20
N ALA A 50 6.74 10.42 -1.87
CA ALA A 50 5.72 11.47 -1.88
C ALA A 50 6.00 12.51 -0.80
N ASP A 51 6.36 12.07 0.42
CA ASP A 51 6.71 12.94 1.54
C ASP A 51 7.85 13.90 1.20
N LYS A 52 8.96 13.37 0.66
CA LYS A 52 10.12 14.19 0.27
C LYS A 52 9.81 15.28 -0.75
N ARG A 53 8.70 15.17 -1.48
CA ARG A 53 8.28 16.14 -2.50
C ARG A 53 7.24 17.14 -1.99
N SER A 54 6.60 16.85 -0.86
CA SER A 54 5.63 17.76 -0.24
C SER A 54 6.34 18.90 0.46
N ARG A 55 5.84 20.12 0.27
CA ARG A 55 6.24 21.31 1.05
C ARG A 55 5.19 21.72 2.07
N ALA A 56 3.99 21.15 2.00
CA ALA A 56 2.91 21.39 2.94
C ALA A 56 3.20 20.82 4.34
N LYS A 57 2.33 21.13 5.31
CA LYS A 57 2.33 20.58 6.68
C LYS A 57 0.92 20.14 7.08
N GLY A 58 0.81 19.41 8.19
CA GLY A 58 -0.48 19.02 8.77
C GLY A 58 -1.35 18.24 7.80
N GLY A 59 -2.65 18.54 7.79
CA GLY A 59 -3.64 17.88 6.95
C GLY A 59 -3.34 18.01 5.46
N GLN A 60 -2.93 19.19 5.00
CA GLN A 60 -2.59 19.42 3.59
C GLN A 60 -1.44 18.49 3.13
N ARG A 61 -0.40 18.32 3.97
CA ARG A 61 0.69 17.37 3.66
C ARG A 61 0.20 15.93 3.62
N LEU A 62 -0.68 15.55 4.54
CA LEU A 62 -1.27 14.22 4.57
C LEU A 62 -2.02 13.95 3.25
N SER A 63 -2.92 14.86 2.85
CA SER A 63 -3.64 14.78 1.58
C SER A 63 -2.69 14.69 0.37
N GLU A 64 -1.68 15.55 0.29
CA GLU A 64 -0.70 15.51 -0.82
C GLU A 64 0.06 14.18 -0.89
N ILE A 65 0.45 13.61 0.25
CA ILE A 65 1.17 12.33 0.30
C ILE A 65 0.28 11.18 -0.14
N LEU A 66 -0.95 11.12 0.36
CA LEU A 66 -1.91 10.07 0.04
C LEU A 66 -2.30 10.12 -1.44
N ASP A 67 -2.60 11.30 -1.99
CA ASP A 67 -2.92 11.50 -3.40
C ASP A 67 -1.77 11.08 -4.33
N ARG A 68 -0.54 11.52 -4.04
CA ARG A 68 0.65 11.13 -4.82
C ARG A 68 0.94 9.64 -4.73
N THR A 69 0.64 9.02 -3.59
CA THR A 69 0.82 7.58 -3.40
C THR A 69 -0.18 6.80 -4.25
N VAL A 70 -1.46 7.19 -4.25
CA VAL A 70 -2.49 6.60 -5.11
C VAL A 70 -2.14 6.77 -6.59
N GLN A 71 -1.72 7.97 -7.01
CA GLN A 71 -1.27 8.21 -8.38
C GLN A 71 -0.11 7.28 -8.77
N SER A 72 0.89 7.15 -7.88
CA SER A 72 2.05 6.27 -8.09
C SER A 72 1.67 4.80 -8.16
N LEU A 73 0.64 4.37 -7.43
CA LEU A 73 0.12 3.00 -7.49
C LEU A 73 -0.51 2.72 -8.86
N VAL A 74 -1.26 3.69 -9.40
CA VAL A 74 -1.98 3.61 -10.69
C VAL A 74 -1.04 3.66 -11.89
N GLU A 75 -0.02 4.50 -11.84
CA GLU A 75 0.97 4.67 -12.92
C GLU A 75 2.03 3.55 -12.96
N ASN A 76 2.09 2.69 -11.94
CA ASN A 76 3.09 1.63 -11.87
C ASN A 76 2.68 0.41 -12.71
N ASP A 77 3.09 0.40 -13.97
CA ASP A 77 2.86 -0.70 -14.92
C ASP A 77 3.31 -2.07 -14.41
N SER A 78 4.31 -2.13 -13.52
CA SER A 78 4.81 -3.40 -12.96
C SER A 78 3.88 -3.99 -11.90
N LEU A 79 3.30 -3.14 -11.03
CA LEU A 79 2.26 -3.56 -10.08
C LEU A 79 1.00 -3.95 -10.85
N ARG A 80 0.61 -3.13 -11.82
CA ARG A 80 -0.50 -3.43 -12.72
C ARG A 80 -0.33 -4.77 -13.42
N THR A 81 0.81 -5.00 -14.07
CA THR A 81 1.11 -6.26 -14.77
C THR A 81 1.12 -7.45 -13.81
N TYR A 82 1.61 -7.27 -12.57
CA TYR A 82 1.53 -8.32 -11.55
C TYR A 82 0.09 -8.66 -11.18
N PHE A 83 -0.80 -7.66 -11.06
CA PHE A 83 -2.21 -7.89 -10.72
C PHE A 83 -3.06 -8.36 -11.89
N ASP A 84 -2.84 -7.83 -13.09
CA ASP A 84 -3.52 -8.25 -14.32
C ASP A 84 -3.14 -9.72 -14.68
N ASN A 85 -1.93 -10.17 -14.30
CA ASN A 85 -1.46 -11.55 -14.55
C ASN A 85 -1.67 -12.53 -13.40
N GLU A 86 -2.07 -12.09 -12.19
CA GLU A 86 -2.23 -12.98 -11.04
C GLU A 86 -3.71 -13.23 -10.68
N SER A 87 -4.00 -14.52 -10.49
CA SER A 87 -5.27 -15.10 -10.03
C SER A 87 -5.84 -14.46 -8.75
N THR A 88 -7.10 -14.77 -8.43
CA THR A 88 -7.82 -14.44 -7.18
C THR A 88 -6.99 -14.62 -5.88
N ALA A 89 -5.93 -15.43 -5.89
CA ALA A 89 -5.00 -15.57 -4.77
C ALA A 89 -4.18 -14.30 -4.45
N ALA A 90 -3.68 -13.56 -5.44
CA ALA A 90 -2.90 -12.33 -5.21
C ALA A 90 -3.76 -11.20 -4.62
N LEU A 91 -4.98 -11.03 -5.16
CA LEU A 91 -5.96 -10.09 -4.60
C LEU A 91 -6.32 -10.45 -3.16
N ARG A 92 -6.49 -11.75 -2.86
CA ARG A 92 -6.74 -12.22 -1.49
C ARG A 92 -5.56 -11.96 -0.55
N LEU A 93 -4.32 -12.07 -1.01
CA LEU A 93 -3.14 -11.79 -0.18
C LEU A 93 -3.12 -10.33 0.31
N ILE A 94 -3.60 -9.41 -0.53
CA ILE A 94 -3.51 -7.96 -0.27
C ILE A 94 -4.68 -7.45 0.55
N THR A 95 -5.89 -7.91 0.26
CA THR A 95 -7.14 -7.34 0.79
C THR A 95 -7.68 -8.03 2.05
N ARG A 96 -7.08 -9.16 2.44
CA ARG A 96 -7.45 -9.86 3.67
C ARG A 96 -7.04 -9.04 4.90
N SER A 97 -8.04 -8.68 5.70
CA SER A 97 -7.84 -7.90 6.94
C SER A 97 -7.04 -8.67 8.00
N ASP A 98 -7.08 -10.00 7.99
CA ASP A 98 -6.26 -10.89 8.81
C ASP A 98 -4.94 -11.31 8.14
N GLY A 99 -4.63 -10.72 6.97
CA GLY A 99 -3.41 -10.95 6.22
C GLY A 99 -2.24 -10.09 6.70
N ILE A 100 -1.19 -10.00 5.88
CA ILE A 100 0.04 -9.27 6.23
C ILE A 100 0.06 -7.87 5.63
N VAL A 101 -0.48 -7.74 4.41
CA VAL A 101 -0.42 -6.48 3.64
C VAL A 101 -1.35 -5.44 4.22
N HIS A 102 -2.62 -5.80 4.44
CA HIS A 102 -3.62 -4.85 4.93
C HIS A 102 -3.25 -4.24 6.29
N PRO A 103 -2.95 -5.01 7.36
CA PRO A 103 -2.55 -4.42 8.64
C PRO A 103 -1.28 -3.57 8.54
N ALA A 104 -0.31 -3.97 7.71
CA ALA A 104 0.89 -3.17 7.49
C ALA A 104 0.57 -1.83 6.80
N ALA A 105 -0.30 -1.83 5.79
CA ALA A 105 -0.76 -0.62 5.12
C ALA A 105 -1.49 0.33 6.09
N VAL A 106 -2.38 -0.22 6.93
CA VAL A 106 -3.09 0.54 7.97
C VAL A 106 -2.09 1.19 8.91
N ALA A 107 -1.14 0.43 9.46
CA ALA A 107 -0.12 0.96 10.37
C ALA A 107 0.77 2.04 9.72
N ILE A 108 1.04 1.94 8.42
CA ILE A 108 1.80 2.97 7.68
C ILE A 108 0.99 4.27 7.57
N VAL A 109 -0.30 4.19 7.21
CA VAL A 109 -1.19 5.35 7.05
C VAL A 109 -1.50 5.99 8.40
N GLU A 110 -1.71 5.19 9.45
CA GLU A 110 -1.89 5.65 10.82
C GLU A 110 -0.72 6.53 11.27
N ARG A 111 0.53 6.08 11.07
CA ARG A 111 1.72 6.89 11.38
C ARG A 111 1.78 8.21 10.61
N LEU A 112 1.23 8.29 9.40
CA LEU A 112 1.13 9.55 8.67
C LEU A 112 0.11 10.50 9.30
N ILE A 113 -1.03 9.98 9.74
CA ILE A 113 -2.08 10.72 10.43
C ILE A 113 -1.55 11.25 11.77
N GLU A 114 -0.93 10.40 12.59
CA GLU A 114 -0.33 10.78 13.86
C GLU A 114 0.73 11.88 13.68
N ARG A 115 1.58 11.76 12.64
CA ARG A 115 2.55 12.81 12.32
C ARG A 115 1.86 14.11 11.92
N ALA A 116 0.76 14.06 11.17
CA ALA A 116 -0.01 15.26 10.83
C ALA A 116 -0.63 15.89 12.09
N GLN A 117 -1.05 15.10 13.08
CA GLN A 117 -1.55 15.61 14.36
C GLN A 117 -0.51 16.43 15.12
N THR A 118 0.75 15.98 15.13
CA THR A 118 1.87 16.78 15.71
C THR A 118 2.08 18.13 15.00
N GLN A 119 1.45 18.33 13.84
CA GLN A 119 1.51 19.55 13.02
C GLN A 119 0.18 20.32 13.01
N GLY A 120 -0.75 20.00 13.93
CA GLY A 120 -2.02 20.72 14.10
C GLY A 120 -3.19 20.19 13.27
N TYR A 121 -3.06 19.02 12.63
CA TYR A 121 -4.20 18.35 12.00
C TYR A 121 -5.07 17.66 13.04
N GLU A 122 -6.39 17.84 12.96
CA GLU A 122 -7.36 17.18 13.83
C GLU A 122 -8.14 16.14 13.02
N PRO A 123 -7.81 14.83 13.11
CA PRO A 123 -8.52 13.81 12.37
C PRO A 123 -9.97 13.74 12.84
N PRO A 124 -10.95 13.55 11.94
CA PRO A 124 -12.36 13.58 12.30
C PRO A 124 -12.84 12.40 13.15
N ILE A 125 -12.03 11.34 13.22
CA ILE A 125 -12.23 10.13 14.01
C ILE A 125 -10.87 9.63 14.50
N ASP A 126 -10.88 8.58 15.32
CA ASP A 126 -9.67 7.90 15.79
C ASP A 126 -8.68 7.58 14.62
N PRO A 127 -7.36 7.87 14.76
CA PRO A 127 -6.38 7.68 13.70
C PRO A 127 -6.31 6.28 13.11
N ASN A 128 -6.41 5.24 13.94
CA ASN A 128 -6.39 3.85 13.49
C ASN A 128 -7.62 3.55 12.62
N THR A 129 -8.78 3.99 13.09
CA THR A 129 -10.05 3.83 12.38
C THR A 129 -10.06 4.58 11.04
N LEU A 130 -9.53 5.80 11.01
CA LEU A 130 -9.37 6.57 9.77
C LEU A 130 -8.41 5.90 8.80
N ALA A 131 -7.27 5.41 9.28
CA ALA A 131 -6.30 4.68 8.46
C ALA A 131 -6.90 3.41 7.86
N TYR A 132 -7.62 2.63 8.67
CA TYR A 132 -8.35 1.44 8.21
C TYR A 132 -9.33 1.79 7.09
N ALA A 133 -10.14 2.83 7.27
CA ALA A 133 -11.12 3.27 6.28
C ALA A 133 -10.45 3.72 4.96
N LEU A 134 -9.37 4.51 5.05
CA LEU A 134 -8.62 4.97 3.88
C LEU A 134 -8.01 3.80 3.10
N VAL A 135 -7.38 2.84 3.79
CA VAL A 135 -6.82 1.65 3.15
C VAL A 135 -7.91 0.79 2.50
N ARG A 136 -9.07 0.64 3.16
CA ARG A 136 -10.22 -0.05 2.57
C ARG A 136 -10.75 0.63 1.32
N LEU A 137 -10.77 1.97 1.30
CA LEU A 137 -11.14 2.71 0.11
C LEU A 137 -10.11 2.53 -1.01
N TRP A 138 -8.82 2.59 -0.70
CA TRP A 138 -7.79 2.31 -1.69
C TRP A 138 -7.97 0.91 -2.27
N GLU A 139 -8.21 -0.09 -1.43
CA GLU A 139 -8.48 -1.44 -1.88
C GLU A 139 -9.73 -1.52 -2.76
N ALA A 140 -10.84 -0.94 -2.30
CA ALA A 140 -12.09 -0.98 -3.02
C ALA A 140 -12.01 -0.29 -4.38
N PHE A 141 -11.29 0.83 -4.49
CA PHE A 141 -11.18 1.58 -5.74
C PHE A 141 -10.09 1.01 -6.65
N LEU A 142 -8.89 0.74 -6.14
CA LEU A 142 -7.78 0.24 -6.96
C LEU A 142 -8.02 -1.19 -7.44
N TYR A 143 -8.79 -1.98 -6.70
CA TYR A 143 -9.08 -3.37 -7.03
C TYR A 143 -10.54 -3.62 -7.43
N ASN A 144 -11.34 -2.57 -7.74
CA ASN A 144 -12.72 -2.80 -8.18
C ASN A 144 -12.77 -3.46 -9.55
N ASP A 145 -13.52 -4.55 -9.57
CA ASP A 145 -13.85 -5.47 -10.64
C ASP A 145 -12.69 -6.14 -11.40
N ALA A 146 -12.56 -7.45 -11.16
CA ALA A 146 -11.70 -8.38 -11.89
C ALA A 146 -12.03 -8.48 -13.40
N VAL A 147 -13.06 -7.75 -13.86
CA VAL A 147 -13.47 -7.61 -15.26
C VAL A 147 -12.95 -6.30 -15.90
N ALA A 148 -12.68 -5.25 -15.10
CA ALA A 148 -12.28 -3.93 -15.59
C ALA A 148 -10.77 -3.62 -15.48
N GLY A 149 -10.02 -4.41 -14.70
CA GLY A 149 -8.58 -4.21 -14.47
C GLY A 149 -8.27 -3.03 -13.53
N PHE A 150 -6.98 -2.76 -13.31
CA PHE A 150 -6.46 -1.71 -12.40
C PHE A 150 -6.73 -0.28 -12.92
N ARG A 151 -8.00 0.10 -13.05
CA ARG A 151 -8.47 1.41 -13.51
C ARG A 151 -9.64 1.90 -12.64
N GLY A 152 -9.55 1.68 -11.34
CA GLY A 152 -10.41 2.36 -10.37
C GLY A 152 -10.56 3.84 -10.70
N ASP A 153 -11.73 4.40 -10.40
CA ASP A 153 -11.96 5.83 -10.55
C ASP A 153 -11.14 6.60 -9.49
N VAL A 154 -9.87 6.87 -9.82
CA VAL A 154 -8.90 7.57 -8.97
C VAL A 154 -9.41 8.94 -8.57
N GLU A 155 -10.15 9.59 -9.44
CA GLU A 155 -10.73 10.89 -9.17
C GLU A 155 -11.83 10.79 -8.11
N ARG A 156 -12.74 9.79 -8.21
CA ARG A 156 -13.68 9.51 -7.12
C ARG A 156 -12.99 9.11 -5.83
N LEU A 157 -11.94 8.29 -5.90
CA LEU A 157 -11.17 7.93 -4.71
C LEU A 157 -10.60 9.17 -4.02
N ARG A 158 -10.00 10.08 -4.79
CA ARG A 158 -9.47 11.35 -4.32
C ARG A 158 -10.55 12.19 -3.65
N GLN A 159 -11.72 12.33 -4.28
CA GLN A 159 -12.85 13.08 -3.72
C GLN A 159 -13.32 12.53 -2.37
N VAL A 160 -13.48 11.21 -2.26
CA VAL A 160 -13.90 10.56 -1.01
C VAL A 160 -12.81 10.70 0.06
N GLN A 161 -11.55 10.53 -0.30
CA GLN A 161 -10.41 10.71 0.61
C GLN A 161 -10.36 12.15 1.15
N THR A 162 -10.46 13.16 0.29
CA THR A 162 -10.51 14.57 0.71
C THR A 162 -11.66 14.83 1.68
N ALA A 163 -12.85 14.29 1.39
CA ALA A 163 -14.02 14.44 2.26
C ALA A 163 -13.81 13.78 3.64
N LEU A 164 -13.17 12.61 3.69
CA LEU A 164 -12.88 11.91 4.94
C LEU A 164 -11.76 12.55 5.75
N LEU A 165 -10.76 13.17 5.12
CA LEU A 165 -9.66 13.82 5.83
C LEU A 165 -10.08 15.17 6.41
N ARG A 166 -11.05 15.87 5.82
CA ARG A 166 -11.40 17.26 6.22
C ARG A 166 -10.16 18.18 6.27
N ALA A 167 -9.21 17.93 5.37
CA ALA A 167 -7.87 18.48 5.36
C ALA A 167 -7.60 19.36 4.15
#